data_AF-A0A2M8KBX9-F1
#
_entry.id   AF-A0A2M8KBX9-F1
#
_cell.length_a   1.000
_cell.length_b   1.000
_cell.length_c   1.000
_cell.angle_alpha   90.00
_cell.angle_beta   90.00
_cell.angle_gamma   90.00
#
_symmetry.space_group_name_H-M   'P 1'
#
loop_
_entity.id
_entity.type
_entity.pdbx_description
1 polymer ?
#
loop_
_entity_poly.entity_id
_entity_poly.type
_entity_poly.pdbx_seq_one_letter_code
_entity_poly.pdbx_strand_id
1 'polypeptide(L)' 'MDIVRQGQIAREVVKFRLRKSGINGFSHEEFKRELGDAAKKMGITLDELLEFAEIIIRELIDELFPRK' A
#
# COMPACT_ATOMS: atom_id res chain seq x y z
N MET A 1 -5.71 -21.66 -5.59
CA MET A 1 -5.57 -20.74 -4.44
C MET A 1 -6.77 -19.84 -4.44
N ASP A 2 -7.53 -19.79 -3.36
CA ASP A 2 -8.75 -18.99 -3.24
C ASP A 2 -8.46 -17.48 -3.18
N ILE A 3 -9.50 -16.68 -3.40
CA ILE A 3 -9.39 -15.21 -3.51
C ILE A 3 -8.92 -14.59 -2.19
N VAL A 4 -9.37 -15.12 -1.06
CA VAL A 4 -8.95 -14.62 0.26
C VAL A 4 -7.46 -14.85 0.45
N ARG A 5 -6.97 -16.05 0.09
CA ARG A 5 -5.54 -16.36 0.14
C ARG A 5 -4.71 -15.50 -0.82
N GLN A 6 -5.21 -15.22 -2.01
CA GLN A 6 -4.57 -14.29 -2.96
C GLN A 6 -4.47 -12.87 -2.38
N GLY A 7 -5.53 -12.36 -1.75
CA GLY A 7 -5.53 -11.04 -1.11
C GLY A 7 -4.54 -10.93 0.04
N GLN A 8 -4.45 -11.96 0.88
CA GLN A 8 -3.44 -12.02 1.96
C GLN A 8 -2.02 -11.97 1.40
N ILE A 9 -1.73 -12.73 0.35
CA ILE A 9 -0.39 -12.76 -0.28
C ILE A 9 -0.09 -11.41 -0.94
N ALA A 10 -1.04 -10.81 -1.65
CA ALA A 10 -0.89 -9.49 -2.26
C ALA A 10 -0.50 -8.44 -1.21
N ARG A 11 -1.21 -8.42 -0.06
CA ARG A 11 -0.90 -7.52 1.05
C ARG A 11 0.51 -7.71 1.61
N GLU A 12 0.94 -8.95 1.85
CA GLU A 12 2.29 -9.21 2.36
C GLU A 12 3.38 -8.86 1.35
N VAL A 13 3.15 -9.07 0.06
CA VAL A 13 4.08 -8.67 -1.00
C VAL A 13 4.23 -7.14 -1.06
N VAL A 14 3.13 -6.40 -0.89
CA VAL A 14 3.17 -4.92 -0.82
C VAL A 14 3.97 -4.48 0.40
N LYS A 15 3.71 -5.03 1.59
CA LYS A 15 4.50 -4.75 2.81
C LYS A 15 5.99 -5.04 2.60
N PHE A 16 6.32 -6.20 2.04
CA PHE A 16 7.71 -6.59 1.75
C PHE A 16 8.40 -5.59 0.81
N ARG A 17 7.73 -5.14 -0.26
CA ARG A 17 8.28 -4.14 -1.18
C ARG A 17 8.51 -2.80 -0.49
N LEU A 18 7.54 -2.31 0.29
CA LEU A 18 7.67 -1.04 1.01
C LEU A 18 8.83 -1.07 2.02
N ARG A 19 9.02 -2.18 2.75
CA ARG A 19 10.19 -2.36 3.63
C ARG A 19 11.51 -2.34 2.87
N LYS A 20 11.57 -2.99 1.71
CA LYS A 20 12.81 -3.13 0.93
C LYS A 20 13.22 -1.83 0.20
N SER A 21 12.25 -1.14 -0.38
CA SER A 21 12.49 0.08 -1.16
C SER A 21 12.52 1.34 -0.28
N GLY A 22 11.99 1.27 0.94
CA GLY A 22 11.67 2.44 1.73
C GLY A 22 10.53 3.25 1.11
N ILE A 23 10.06 4.25 1.84
CA ILE A 23 9.12 5.28 1.32
C ILE A 23 9.91 6.47 0.74
N ASN A 24 11.23 6.32 0.58
CA ASN A 24 12.11 7.40 0.12
C ASN A 24 12.01 7.53 -1.40
N GLY A 25 11.48 8.67 -1.87
CA GLY A 25 11.59 9.06 -3.28
C GLY A 25 10.29 9.33 -4.02
N PHE A 26 9.13 9.18 -3.37
CA PHE A 26 7.87 9.65 -3.95
C PHE A 26 7.50 10.99 -3.33
N SER A 27 7.40 12.04 -4.15
CA SER A 27 6.58 13.17 -3.73
C SER A 27 5.15 12.66 -3.48
N HIS A 28 4.46 13.24 -2.50
CA HIS A 28 3.07 12.89 -2.19
C HIS A 28 2.18 12.92 -3.45
N GLU A 29 2.46 13.86 -4.36
CA GLU A 29 1.73 14.00 -5.62
C GLU A 29 2.03 12.88 -6.62
N GLU A 30 3.29 12.44 -6.75
CA GLU A 30 3.65 11.32 -7.63
C GLU A 30 3.03 10.01 -7.15
N PHE A 31 3.09 9.74 -5.84
CA PHE A 31 2.45 8.56 -5.24
C PHE A 31 0.95 8.56 -5.48
N LYS A 32 0.28 9.69 -5.23
CA LYS A 32 -1.16 9.84 -5.45
C LYS A 32 -1.54 9.66 -6.93
N ARG A 33 -0.72 10.16 -7.85
CA ARG A 33 -0.93 9.99 -9.30
C ARG A 33 -0.82 8.53 -9.72
N GLU A 34 0.22 7.82 -9.27
CA GLU A 34 0.40 6.40 -9.58
C GLU A 34 -0.75 5.54 -9.04
N LEU A 35 -1.20 5.82 -7.82
CA LEU A 35 -2.38 5.17 -7.26
C LEU A 35 -3.65 5.52 -8.06
N GLY A 36 -3.80 6.76 -8.52
CA GLY A 36 -4.93 7.15 -9.38
C GLY A 36 -4.99 6.37 -10.68
N ASP A 37 -3.85 6.15 -11.32
CA ASP A 37 -3.77 5.36 -12.55
C ASP A 37 -3.99 3.86 -12.29
N ALA A 38 -3.53 3.34 -11.15
CA ALA A 38 -3.81 1.96 -10.72
C ALA A 38 -5.30 1.75 -10.43
N ALA A 39 -5.94 2.66 -9.69
CA ALA A 39 -7.36 2.60 -9.34
C ALA A 39 -8.24 2.56 -10.60
N LYS A 40 -7.96 3.42 -11.59
CA LYS A 40 -8.65 3.41 -12.89
C LYS A 40 -8.54 2.06 -13.60
N LYS A 41 -7.36 1.45 -13.61
CA LYS A 41 -7.13 0.13 -14.24
C LYS A 41 -7.88 -0.99 -13.53
N MET A 42 -8.03 -0.88 -12.21
CA MET A 42 -8.73 -1.87 -11.38
C MET A 42 -10.25 -1.64 -11.33
N GLY A 43 -10.74 -0.51 -11.83
CA GLY A 43 -12.16 -0.16 -11.79
C GLY A 43 -12.65 0.26 -10.40
N ILE A 44 -11.73 0.71 -9.54
CA ILE A 44 -12.02 1.17 -8.17
C ILE A 44 -11.79 2.67 -8.04
N THR A 45 -12.23 3.25 -6.91
CA THR A 45 -11.96 4.66 -6.62
C THR A 45 -10.53 4.86 -6.11
N LEU A 46 -9.99 6.08 -6.30
CA LEU A 46 -8.71 6.44 -5.69
C LEU A 46 -8.77 6.36 -4.16
N ASP A 47 -9.89 6.78 -3.57
CA ASP A 47 -10.08 6.77 -2.12
C ASP A 47 -10.03 5.35 -1.56
N GLU A 48 -10.69 4.39 -2.22
CA GLU A 48 -10.63 2.97 -1.84
C GLU A 48 -9.20 2.41 -1.86
N LEU A 49 -8.40 2.78 -2.87
CA LEU A 49 -7.00 2.35 -2.95
C LEU A 49 -6.11 3.08 -1.92
N LEU A 50 -6.42 4.34 -1.60
CA LEU A 50 -5.74 5.09 -0.55
C LEU A 50 -6.02 4.51 0.84
N GLU A 51 -7.25 4.13 1.13
CA GLU A 51 -7.62 3.44 2.38
C GLU A 51 -6.81 2.15 2.54
N PHE A 52 -6.72 1.35 1.48
CA PHE A 52 -5.90 0.13 1.48
C PHE A 52 -4.41 0.44 1.74
N ALA A 53 -3.86 1.47 1.09
CA ALA A 53 -2.47 1.87 1.26
C ALA A 53 -2.20 2.43 2.66
N GLU A 54 -3.12 3.22 3.23
CA GLU A 54 -2.99 3.81 4.56
C GLU A 54 -2.90 2.74 5.65
N ILE A 55 -3.74 1.70 5.58
CA ILE A 55 -3.70 0.57 6.53
C ILE A 55 -2.30 -0.07 6.53
N ILE A 56 -1.75 -0.35 5.34
CA ILE A 56 -0.44 -0.95 5.20
C ILE A 56 0.67 -0.05 5.74
N ILE A 57 0.63 1.25 5.40
CA ILE A 57 1.64 2.22 5.83
C ILE A 57 1.59 2.39 7.35
N ARG A 58 0.39 2.49 7.94
CA ARG A 58 0.23 2.65 9.39
C ARG A 58 0.81 1.47 10.15
N GLU A 59 0.51 0.25 9.71
CA GLU A 59 1.11 -0.95 10.30
C GLU A 59 2.63 -0.96 10.19
N LEU A 60 3.18 -0.55 9.03
CA LEU A 60 4.64 -0.46 8.87
C LEU A 60 5.25 0.59 9.80
N ILE A 61 4.60 1.74 10.00
CA ILE A 61 5.05 2.76 10.94
C ILE A 61 5.03 2.21 12.37
N ASP A 62 3.94 1.55 12.78
CA ASP A 62 3.81 0.97 14.12
C ASP A 62 4.87 -0.13 14.39
N GLU A 63 5.20 -0.93 13.38
CA GLU A 63 6.25 -1.94 13.45
C GLU A 63 7.66 -1.33 13.55
N LEU A 64 7.93 -0.24 12.81
CA LEU A 64 9.25 0.41 12.75
C LEU A 64 9.49 1.37 13.92
N PHE A 65 8.43 1.98 14.46
CA PHE A 65 8.45 2.94 15.56
C PHE A 65 7.50 2.50 16.68
N PRO A 66 7.78 1.36 17.34
CA PRO A 66 6.95 0.92 18.46
C PRO A 66 6.95 2.00 19.55
N ARG A 67 5.76 2.45 19.95
CA ARG A 67 5.61 3.38 21.08
C ARG A 67 6.14 2.68 22.34
N LYS A 68 7.22 3.22 22.93
CA LYS A 68 7.76 2.78 24.23
C LYS A 68 6.71 2.89 25.33
#